data_AF-A0AB35W7M0-F1
#
_entry.id   AF-A0AB35W7M0-F1
#
_cell.length_a   1.000
_cell.length_b   1.000
_cell.length_c   1.000
_cell.angle_alpha   90.00
_cell.angle_beta   90.00
_cell.angle_gamma   90.00
#
_symmetry.space_group_name_H-M   'P 1'
#
loop_
_entity.id
_entity.type
_entity.pdbx_description
1 polymer ?
#
loop_
_entity_poly.entity_id
_entity_poly.type
_entity_poly.pdbx_seq_one_letter_code
_entity_poly.pdbx_strand_id
1 'polypeptide(L)'
;MSSWADIRIDGYVIEEFTHYGCHFWYFKHSERVREVVERTSDEDSDDVRDFIGYRASAKTIQKRLELNGFNYLTLKEDFNVSLERYIDQLEYGLRSVQERLSKNIDDAFYLNMRDIQSNIIQVIKGTSLDEWLQLLPAARKEKIRRKHDKPYSDGTPEWSSCDSSPALLNAMLSTPLIYSDSYLAADFNFPVSNPDFFSLALLLTVPDDAICELDLTELIVAEYLDDFTDLAEIALSETSPCKACRESLAELSELAGVEPSNSTLQRMCYASMITAMETYLGDIIKREIMTRPALMERFVTTYEEYSEMKFPLSNIHSQLRKLDKRVRDTLDGIAFHNLAKAKEIFRNVLIVEFDNSSFSKLCKAVGTRNDIVHRNGKDKKGNIVSLSIGDIQALRGVILQFISNIDQQVLDGLAAACAED
;
A
#
# COMPACT_ATOMS: atom_id res chain seq x y z
N MET A 1 4.46 -4.63 18.51
CA MET A 1 3.03 -4.94 18.31
C MET A 1 2.91 -5.66 16.99
N SER A 2 1.97 -6.59 16.85
CA SER A 2 1.69 -7.17 15.54
C SER A 2 0.97 -6.11 14.71
N SER A 3 1.44 -5.86 13.50
CA SER A 3 0.80 -4.94 12.55
C SER A 3 -0.04 -5.77 11.57
N TRP A 4 -1.24 -5.29 11.27
CA TRP A 4 -2.21 -6.02 10.47
C TRP A 4 -2.71 -5.19 9.28
N ALA A 5 -3.11 -5.88 8.24
CA ALA A 5 -3.91 -5.35 7.16
C ALA A 5 -5.21 -6.12 7.09
N ASP A 6 -6.25 -5.50 6.55
CA ASP A 6 -7.55 -6.12 6.42
C ASP A 6 -8.32 -5.67 5.18
N ILE A 7 -9.19 -6.56 4.71
CA ILE A 7 -10.07 -6.32 3.57
C ILE A 7 -11.49 -6.16 4.10
N ARG A 8 -12.15 -5.06 3.69
CA ARG A 8 -13.51 -4.72 4.09
C ARG A 8 -14.44 -4.64 2.89
N ILE A 9 -15.67 -5.11 3.08
CA ILE A 9 -16.80 -4.88 2.16
C ILE A 9 -17.84 -4.09 2.95
N ASP A 10 -18.05 -2.83 2.57
CA ASP A 10 -19.02 -1.94 3.24
C ASP A 10 -18.81 -1.92 4.77
N GLY A 11 -17.55 -1.70 5.18
CA GLY A 11 -17.09 -1.69 6.56
C GLY A 11 -17.02 -3.05 7.27
N TYR A 12 -17.39 -4.15 6.61
CA TYR A 12 -17.30 -5.50 7.18
C TYR A 12 -15.99 -6.19 6.81
N VAL A 13 -15.18 -6.54 7.81
CA VAL A 13 -13.91 -7.24 7.62
C VAL A 13 -14.16 -8.68 7.14
N ILE A 14 -13.64 -9.02 5.96
CA ILE A 14 -13.72 -10.37 5.38
C ILE A 14 -12.43 -11.17 5.53
N GLU A 15 -11.30 -10.49 5.73
CA GLU A 15 -9.99 -11.10 5.89
C GLU A 15 -9.05 -10.16 6.64
N GLU A 16 -8.21 -10.72 7.52
CA GLU A 16 -7.14 -10.01 8.24
C GLU A 16 -5.83 -10.79 8.08
N PHE A 17 -4.73 -10.11 7.80
CA PHE A 17 -3.43 -10.73 7.63
C PHE A 17 -2.26 -9.85 8.07
N THR A 18 -1.13 -10.50 8.34
CA THR A 18 0.15 -9.81 8.59
C THR A 18 0.94 -9.64 7.29
N HIS A 19 2.11 -8.99 7.35
CA HIS A 19 2.99 -8.82 6.17
C HIS A 19 3.37 -10.14 5.48
N TYR A 20 3.37 -11.28 6.18
CA TYR A 20 3.63 -12.59 5.56
C TYR A 20 2.51 -13.07 4.61
N GLY A 21 1.29 -12.61 4.82
CA GLY A 21 0.11 -12.96 4.02
C GLY A 21 -0.32 -11.85 3.06
N CYS A 22 0.52 -10.83 2.84
CA CYS A 22 0.12 -9.64 2.08
C CYS A 22 -0.28 -9.99 0.63
N HIS A 23 -1.50 -9.64 0.27
CA HIS A 23 -2.01 -9.67 -1.10
C HIS A 23 -2.97 -8.51 -1.36
N PHE A 24 -3.25 -8.27 -2.64
CA PHE A 24 -4.11 -7.17 -3.08
C PHE A 24 -5.52 -7.61 -3.46
N TRP A 25 -5.84 -8.90 -3.29
CA TRP A 25 -7.14 -9.49 -3.63
C TRP A 25 -7.54 -9.12 -5.07
N TYR A 26 -8.70 -8.49 -5.28
CA TYR A 26 -9.14 -8.00 -6.59
C TYR A 26 -8.93 -6.49 -6.79
N PHE A 27 -8.16 -5.81 -5.94
CA PHE A 27 -7.80 -4.39 -6.14
C PHE A 27 -6.72 -4.24 -7.21
N LYS A 28 -6.73 -3.10 -7.90
CA LYS A 28 -5.73 -2.75 -8.91
C LYS A 28 -4.88 -1.54 -8.49
N HIS A 29 -3.77 -1.29 -9.18
CA HIS A 29 -2.80 -0.27 -8.81
C HIS A 29 -3.35 1.17 -8.92
N SER A 30 -4.27 1.41 -9.85
CA SER A 30 -4.98 2.70 -10.00
C SER A 30 -5.97 3.01 -8.88
N GLU A 31 -6.26 2.02 -8.01
CA GLU A 31 -7.21 2.15 -6.90
C GLU A 31 -6.54 2.47 -5.57
N ARG A 32 -5.24 2.75 -5.59
CA ARG A 32 -4.50 3.22 -4.41
C ARG A 32 -5.05 4.55 -3.92
N VAL A 33 -5.18 4.67 -2.61
CA VAL A 33 -5.62 5.87 -1.92
C VAL A 33 -4.68 6.13 -0.76
N ARG A 34 -4.32 7.41 -0.60
CA ARG A 34 -3.48 7.90 0.49
C ARG A 34 -4.13 9.13 1.11
N GLU A 35 -4.71 8.95 2.29
CA GLU A 35 -5.36 9.98 3.08
C GLU A 35 -4.67 10.04 4.45
N VAL A 36 -3.80 11.03 4.64
CA VAL A 36 -3.06 11.23 5.89
C VAL A 36 -3.52 12.55 6.50
N VAL A 37 -3.97 12.51 7.75
CA VAL A 37 -4.49 13.67 8.46
C VAL A 37 -3.31 14.52 8.96
N GLU A 38 -3.30 15.81 8.62
CA GLU A 38 -2.36 16.76 9.21
C GLU A 38 -2.71 16.96 10.69
N ARG A 39 -1.95 16.32 11.58
CA ARG A 39 -2.10 16.52 13.03
C ARG A 39 -1.50 17.88 13.41
N THR A 40 -2.34 18.91 13.52
CA THR A 40 -1.96 20.13 14.26
C THR A 40 -1.92 19.81 15.75
N SER A 41 -0.93 20.32 16.47
CA SER A 41 -0.57 19.95 17.85
C SER A 41 -1.66 20.07 18.92
N ASP A 42 -2.86 20.56 18.58
CA ASP A 42 -3.92 20.94 19.52
C ASP A 42 -5.29 20.28 19.27
N GLU A 43 -5.43 19.33 18.33
CA GLU A 43 -6.70 18.64 18.08
C GLU A 43 -6.56 17.12 18.17
N ASP A 44 -6.71 16.59 19.39
CA ASP A 44 -7.04 15.18 19.65
C ASP A 44 -8.49 14.91 19.20
N SER A 45 -8.71 14.88 17.89
CA SER A 45 -9.93 14.34 17.29
C SER A 45 -9.65 12.86 16.97
N ASP A 46 -10.11 11.96 17.85
CA ASP A 46 -10.04 10.51 17.71
C ASP A 46 -10.81 9.96 16.48
N ASP A 47 -11.54 10.81 15.74
CA ASP A 47 -12.51 10.42 14.72
C ASP A 47 -11.95 10.32 13.28
N VAL A 48 -10.77 10.87 12.99
CA VAL A 48 -10.16 10.77 11.65
C VAL A 48 -8.85 10.00 11.72
N ARG A 49 -8.88 8.76 11.23
CA ARG A 49 -7.69 7.91 11.11
C ARG A 49 -7.08 8.07 9.74
N ASP A 50 -5.76 7.99 9.69
CA ASP A 50 -5.03 7.86 8.43
C ASP A 50 -5.54 6.61 7.69
N PHE A 51 -5.69 6.70 6.37
CA PHE A 51 -6.01 5.57 5.50
C PHE A 51 -5.03 5.52 4.34
N ILE A 52 -4.27 4.44 4.27
CA ILE A 52 -3.35 4.18 3.17
C ILE A 52 -3.59 2.76 2.69
N GLY A 53 -4.06 2.62 1.45
CA GLY A 53 -4.61 1.35 0.99
C GLY A 53 -5.26 1.42 -0.38
N TYR A 54 -6.25 0.57 -0.62
CA TYR A 54 -6.98 0.51 -1.88
C TYR A 54 -8.48 0.70 -1.67
N ARG A 55 -9.16 1.37 -2.61
CA ARG A 55 -10.62 1.54 -2.62
C ARG A 55 -11.22 1.27 -3.99
N ALA A 56 -12.28 0.48 -4.01
CA ALA A 56 -13.07 0.20 -5.21
C ALA A 56 -14.56 0.09 -4.86
N SER A 57 -15.44 0.27 -5.83
CA SER A 57 -16.87 0.00 -5.61
C SER A 57 -17.18 -1.49 -5.58
N ALA A 58 -18.19 -1.88 -4.82
CA ALA A 58 -18.68 -3.26 -4.74
C ALA A 58 -18.97 -3.84 -6.13
N LYS A 59 -19.60 -3.05 -7.02
CA LYS A 59 -19.83 -3.43 -8.43
C LYS A 59 -18.55 -3.77 -9.19
N THR A 60 -17.49 -3.00 -8.95
CA THR A 60 -16.19 -3.20 -9.62
C THR A 60 -15.55 -4.51 -9.18
N ILE A 61 -15.52 -4.76 -7.87
CA ILE A 61 -14.99 -6.00 -7.30
C ILE A 61 -15.84 -7.21 -7.71
N GLN A 62 -17.17 -7.09 -7.66
CA GLN A 62 -18.10 -8.14 -8.11
C GLN A 62 -17.84 -8.53 -9.57
N LYS A 63 -17.64 -7.56 -10.46
CA LYS A 63 -17.31 -7.83 -11.86
C LYS A 63 -15.98 -8.58 -12.01
N ARG A 64 -14.98 -8.29 -11.17
CA ARG A 64 -13.68 -8.99 -11.18
C ARG A 64 -13.80 -10.41 -10.66
N LEU A 65 -14.59 -10.64 -9.61
CA LEU A 65 -14.98 -11.96 -9.14
C LEU A 65 -15.68 -12.77 -10.24
N GLU A 66 -16.64 -12.16 -10.94
CA GLU A 66 -17.36 -12.81 -12.05
C GLU A 66 -16.40 -13.25 -13.17
N LEU A 67 -15.43 -12.40 -13.54
CA LEU A 67 -14.39 -12.75 -14.52
C LEU A 67 -13.49 -13.90 -14.05
N ASN A 68 -13.40 -14.16 -12.75
CA ASN A 68 -12.67 -15.28 -12.16
C ASN A 68 -13.56 -16.51 -11.90
N GLY A 69 -14.82 -16.50 -12.36
CA GLY A 69 -15.75 -17.62 -12.26
C GLY A 69 -16.68 -17.60 -11.04
N PHE A 70 -16.62 -16.53 -10.23
CA PHE A 70 -17.50 -16.35 -9.07
C PHE A 70 -18.69 -15.49 -9.45
N ASN A 71 -19.84 -16.11 -9.71
CA ASN A 71 -21.10 -15.43 -10.02
C ASN A 71 -22.25 -16.09 -9.25
N TYR A 72 -23.45 -15.50 -9.34
CA TYR A 72 -24.61 -15.99 -8.59
C TYR A 72 -24.92 -17.48 -8.87
N LEU A 73 -24.76 -17.95 -10.11
CA LEU A 73 -25.03 -19.34 -10.46
C LEU A 73 -24.02 -20.29 -9.82
N THR A 74 -22.72 -19.97 -9.92
CA THR A 74 -21.66 -20.80 -9.31
C THR A 74 -21.73 -20.76 -7.78
N LEU A 75 -22.08 -19.61 -7.20
CA LEU A 75 -22.36 -19.48 -5.76
C LEU A 75 -23.54 -20.37 -5.34
N LYS A 76 -24.63 -20.41 -6.12
CA LYS A 76 -25.80 -21.23 -5.80
C LYS A 76 -25.49 -22.72 -5.86
N GLU A 77 -24.72 -23.15 -6.84
CA GLU A 77 -24.26 -24.53 -6.94
C GLU A 77 -23.36 -24.91 -5.76
N ASP A 78 -22.37 -24.07 -5.43
CA ASP A 78 -21.46 -24.28 -4.30
C ASP A 78 -22.20 -24.29 -2.95
N PHE A 79 -23.11 -23.34 -2.76
CA PHE A 79 -23.93 -23.22 -1.56
C PHE A 79 -24.74 -24.49 -1.30
N ASN A 80 -25.41 -25.05 -2.31
CA ASN A 80 -26.23 -26.25 -2.13
C ASN A 80 -25.37 -27.45 -1.69
N VAL A 81 -24.23 -27.66 -2.36
CA VAL A 81 -23.29 -28.74 -2.01
C VAL A 81 -22.69 -28.52 -0.62
N SER A 82 -22.35 -27.27 -0.30
CA SER A 82 -21.75 -26.90 0.99
C SER A 82 -22.76 -27.00 2.13
N LEU A 83 -24.03 -26.68 1.91
CA LEU A 83 -25.10 -26.82 2.88
C LEU A 83 -25.36 -28.28 3.22
N GLU A 84 -25.41 -29.17 2.22
CA GLU A 84 -25.54 -30.62 2.44
C GLU A 84 -24.37 -31.15 3.28
N ARG A 85 -23.13 -30.80 2.93
CA ARG A 85 -21.93 -31.17 3.68
C ARG A 85 -21.96 -30.63 5.11
N TYR A 86 -22.41 -29.38 5.27
CA TYR A 86 -22.51 -28.76 6.58
C TYR A 86 -23.52 -29.49 7.46
N ILE A 87 -24.70 -29.82 6.91
CA ILE A 87 -25.72 -30.62 7.62
C ILE A 87 -25.15 -31.99 8.00
N ASP A 88 -24.44 -32.68 7.11
CA ASP A 88 -23.82 -33.99 7.40
C ASP A 88 -22.82 -33.90 8.56
N GLN A 89 -22.01 -32.83 8.62
CA GLN A 89 -21.09 -32.58 9.73
C GLN A 89 -21.84 -32.33 11.04
N LEU A 90 -22.91 -31.53 10.99
CA LEU A 90 -23.72 -31.26 12.16
C LEU A 90 -24.41 -32.53 12.68
N GLU A 91 -24.95 -33.36 11.78
CA GLU A 91 -25.58 -34.64 12.11
C GLU A 91 -24.56 -35.64 12.70
N TYR A 92 -23.33 -35.65 12.21
CA TYR A 92 -22.25 -36.44 12.82
C TYR A 92 -21.94 -35.99 14.26
N GLY A 93 -21.87 -34.67 14.48
CA GLY A 93 -21.73 -34.11 15.83
C GLY A 93 -22.89 -34.50 16.75
N LEU A 94 -24.12 -34.42 16.24
CA LEU A 94 -25.32 -34.80 16.98
C LEU A 94 -25.31 -36.28 17.39
N ARG A 95 -24.96 -37.20 16.46
CA ARG A 95 -24.82 -38.64 16.76
C ARG A 95 -23.81 -38.89 17.88
N SER A 96 -22.67 -38.20 17.83
CA SER A 96 -21.59 -38.32 18.83
C SER A 96 -22.07 -37.91 20.24
N VAL A 97 -22.86 -36.85 20.34
CA VAL A 97 -23.48 -36.41 21.60
C VAL A 97 -24.51 -37.42 22.10
N GLN A 98 -25.37 -37.92 21.21
CA GLN A 98 -26.40 -38.91 21.54
C GLN A 98 -25.80 -40.23 22.05
N GLU A 99 -24.69 -40.68 21.46
CA GLU A 99 -23.96 -41.86 21.93
C GLU A 99 -23.35 -41.70 23.33
N ARG A 100 -22.97 -40.47 23.72
CA ARG A 100 -22.49 -40.18 25.08
C ARG A 100 -23.64 -40.17 26.08
N LEU A 101 -24.77 -39.54 25.73
CA LEU A 101 -25.97 -39.50 26.55
C LEU A 101 -26.56 -40.91 26.79
N SER A 102 -26.48 -41.82 25.81
CA SER A 102 -26.92 -43.19 26.00
C SER A 102 -26.06 -43.99 27.00
N LYS A 103 -24.82 -43.56 27.23
CA LYS A 103 -23.90 -44.13 28.23
C LYS A 103 -24.01 -43.45 29.59
N ASN A 104 -24.57 -42.24 29.68
CA ASN A 104 -24.76 -41.51 30.93
C ASN A 104 -25.94 -40.51 30.81
N ILE A 105 -27.06 -40.82 31.46
CA ILE A 105 -28.40 -40.29 31.10
C ILE A 105 -28.67 -38.84 31.57
N ASP A 106 -27.92 -38.32 32.56
CA ASP A 106 -28.26 -37.08 33.27
C ASP A 106 -27.21 -35.96 33.19
N ASP A 107 -26.50 -35.86 32.06
CA ASP A 107 -25.60 -34.73 31.85
C ASP A 107 -26.31 -33.57 31.13
N ALA A 108 -26.83 -32.62 31.92
CA ALA A 108 -27.53 -31.43 31.46
C ALA A 108 -26.76 -30.65 30.38
N PHE A 109 -25.42 -30.70 30.42
CA PHE A 109 -24.57 -30.06 29.42
C PHE A 109 -24.71 -30.72 28.04
N TYR A 110 -24.68 -32.05 27.96
CA TYR A 110 -24.85 -32.77 26.69
C TYR A 110 -26.29 -32.74 26.18
N LEU A 111 -27.29 -32.69 27.07
CA LEU A 111 -28.69 -32.48 26.69
C LEU A 111 -28.86 -31.13 25.98
N ASN A 112 -28.30 -30.06 26.53
CA ASN A 112 -28.32 -28.74 25.91
C ASN A 112 -27.62 -28.73 24.54
N MET A 113 -26.43 -29.33 24.43
CA MET A 113 -25.71 -29.42 23.14
C MET A 113 -26.50 -30.20 22.09
N ARG A 114 -27.14 -31.31 22.47
CA ARG A 114 -28.02 -32.08 21.58
C ARG A 114 -29.16 -31.20 21.05
N ASP A 115 -29.81 -30.46 21.93
CA ASP A 115 -30.98 -29.65 21.58
C ASP A 115 -30.61 -28.48 20.66
N ILE A 116 -29.52 -27.77 20.96
CA ILE A 116 -28.98 -26.71 20.11
C ILE A 116 -28.64 -27.26 18.71
N GLN A 117 -27.86 -28.34 18.66
CA GLN A 117 -27.43 -28.95 17.40
C GLN A 117 -28.62 -29.43 16.57
N SER A 118 -29.59 -30.10 17.21
CA SER A 118 -30.82 -30.57 16.56
C SER A 118 -31.65 -29.40 16.02
N ASN A 119 -31.73 -28.30 16.76
CA ASN A 119 -32.47 -27.12 16.34
C ASN A 119 -31.81 -26.44 15.12
N ILE A 120 -30.48 -26.26 15.12
CA ILE A 120 -29.74 -25.74 13.96
C ILE A 120 -30.02 -26.58 12.72
N ILE A 121 -29.85 -27.91 12.79
CA ILE A 121 -30.09 -28.83 11.67
C ILE A 121 -31.54 -28.69 11.16
N GLN A 122 -32.52 -28.71 12.05
CA GLN A 122 -33.93 -28.62 11.68
C GLN A 122 -34.25 -27.30 10.95
N VAL A 123 -33.63 -26.20 11.36
CA VAL A 123 -33.87 -24.87 10.80
C VAL A 123 -33.21 -24.69 9.44
N ILE A 124 -31.96 -25.14 9.27
CA ILE A 124 -31.21 -24.90 8.02
C ILE A 124 -31.60 -25.89 6.91
N LYS A 125 -32.17 -27.06 7.26
CA LYS A 125 -32.52 -28.10 6.31
C LYS A 125 -33.59 -27.63 5.33
N GLY A 126 -33.28 -27.69 4.04
CA GLY A 126 -34.19 -27.28 2.98
C GLY A 126 -34.28 -25.76 2.74
N THR A 127 -33.40 -24.99 3.37
CA THR A 127 -33.25 -23.55 3.07
C THR A 127 -32.52 -23.34 1.74
N SER A 128 -32.71 -22.15 1.16
CA SER A 128 -32.15 -21.75 -0.13
C SER A 128 -31.17 -20.60 0.00
N LEU A 129 -30.27 -20.45 -0.98
CA LEU A 129 -29.32 -19.33 -1.03
C LEU A 129 -30.03 -17.96 -0.87
N ASP A 130 -31.17 -17.77 -1.52
CA ASP A 130 -31.91 -16.50 -1.50
C ASP A 130 -32.39 -16.12 -0.08
N GLU A 131 -32.83 -17.11 0.71
CA GLU A 131 -33.22 -16.90 2.11
C GLU A 131 -32.02 -16.48 2.98
N TRP A 132 -30.85 -17.07 2.74
CA TRP A 132 -29.62 -16.71 3.44
C TRP A 132 -29.13 -15.32 3.05
N LEU A 133 -29.11 -15.00 1.76
CA LEU A 133 -28.74 -13.66 1.26
C LEU A 133 -29.66 -12.57 1.82
N GLN A 134 -30.97 -12.84 1.93
CA GLN A 134 -31.93 -11.90 2.51
C GLN A 134 -31.65 -11.59 3.99
N LEU A 135 -31.13 -12.56 4.76
CA LEU A 135 -30.86 -12.43 6.19
C LEU A 135 -29.43 -12.01 6.52
N LEU A 136 -28.50 -12.12 5.57
CA LEU A 136 -27.09 -11.79 5.76
C LEU A 136 -26.84 -10.34 6.24
N PRO A 137 -27.54 -9.30 5.73
CA PRO A 137 -27.45 -7.94 6.27
C PRO A 137 -27.85 -7.86 7.75
N ALA A 138 -28.90 -8.59 8.16
CA ALA A 138 -29.36 -8.60 9.54
C ALA A 138 -28.34 -9.32 10.46
N ALA A 139 -27.74 -10.41 9.97
CA ALA A 139 -26.67 -11.12 10.68
C ALA A 139 -25.45 -10.24 10.92
N ARG A 140 -25.00 -9.49 9.90
CA ARG A 140 -23.90 -8.51 10.01
C ARG A 140 -24.20 -7.45 11.08
N LYS A 141 -25.39 -6.86 11.05
CA LYS A 141 -25.79 -5.83 12.01
C LYS A 141 -25.78 -6.36 13.44
N GLU A 142 -26.21 -7.61 13.64
CA GLU A 142 -26.23 -8.23 14.96
C GLU A 142 -24.81 -8.55 15.47
N LYS A 143 -23.89 -9.03 14.62
CA LYS A 143 -22.47 -9.22 14.99
C LYS A 143 -21.80 -7.91 15.41
N ILE A 144 -22.10 -6.80 14.73
CA ILE A 144 -21.61 -5.47 15.13
C ILE A 144 -22.20 -5.07 16.48
N ARG A 145 -23.52 -5.26 16.70
CA ARG A 145 -24.19 -4.96 17.97
C ARG A 145 -23.56 -5.70 19.15
N ARG A 146 -23.10 -6.94 18.93
CA ARG A 146 -22.50 -7.81 19.94
C ARG A 146 -20.96 -7.68 20.05
N LYS A 147 -20.31 -6.78 19.29
CA LYS A 147 -18.83 -6.68 19.24
C LYS A 147 -18.17 -6.43 20.62
N HIS A 148 -18.90 -5.84 21.57
CA HIS A 148 -18.44 -5.58 22.94
C HIS A 148 -18.96 -6.57 23.98
N ASP A 149 -19.80 -7.53 23.57
CA ASP A 149 -20.16 -8.63 24.45
C ASP A 149 -18.89 -9.45 24.72
N LYS A 150 -18.80 -10.06 25.92
CA LYS A 150 -17.68 -10.95 26.24
C LYS A 150 -17.54 -11.99 25.12
N PRO A 151 -16.30 -12.35 24.70
CA PRO A 151 -16.10 -13.30 23.61
C PRO A 151 -16.96 -14.53 23.88
N TYR A 152 -17.90 -14.76 22.98
CA TYR A 152 -18.88 -15.83 23.11
C TYR A 152 -18.17 -17.17 22.93
N SER A 153 -18.20 -17.96 24.00
CA SER A 153 -17.80 -19.36 24.12
C SER A 153 -16.29 -19.68 24.15
N ASP A 154 -15.94 -20.50 25.13
CA ASP A 154 -14.79 -21.40 25.19
C ASP A 154 -14.89 -22.57 24.17
N GLY A 155 -15.61 -22.37 23.05
CA GLY A 155 -15.99 -23.41 22.11
C GLY A 155 -17.26 -24.19 22.50
N THR A 156 -18.02 -23.73 23.49
CA THR A 156 -19.29 -24.33 23.88
C THR A 156 -20.41 -24.00 22.87
N PRO A 157 -21.19 -25.00 22.43
CA PRO A 157 -22.34 -24.77 21.54
C PRO A 157 -23.40 -23.89 22.19
N GLU A 158 -23.91 -22.92 21.45
CA GLU A 158 -24.89 -21.96 21.93
C GLU A 158 -25.89 -21.59 20.85
N TRP A 159 -27.18 -21.56 21.21
CA TRP A 159 -28.24 -21.04 20.35
C TRP A 159 -28.39 -19.54 20.54
N SER A 160 -28.27 -18.78 19.46
CA SER A 160 -28.51 -17.33 19.47
C SER A 160 -30.01 -17.05 19.40
N SER A 161 -30.58 -16.51 20.48
CA SER A 161 -31.98 -16.07 20.52
C SER A 161 -32.09 -14.55 20.34
N CYS A 162 -32.32 -14.10 19.11
CA CYS A 162 -32.85 -12.76 18.88
C CYS A 162 -34.38 -12.83 18.93
N ASP A 163 -34.98 -12.40 20.04
CA ASP A 163 -36.44 -12.38 20.26
C ASP A 163 -37.14 -11.43 19.28
N SER A 164 -37.42 -11.93 18.07
CA SER A 164 -38.15 -11.32 16.93
C SER A 164 -37.60 -11.78 15.57
N SER A 165 -36.42 -12.39 15.54
CA SER A 165 -35.73 -12.80 14.32
C SER A 165 -36.26 -14.12 13.74
N PRO A 166 -36.23 -14.31 12.40
CA PRO A 166 -36.49 -15.61 11.78
C PRO A 166 -35.58 -16.69 12.36
N ALA A 167 -36.11 -17.91 12.48
CA ALA A 167 -35.35 -19.05 13.02
C ALA A 167 -34.01 -19.25 12.29
N LEU A 168 -33.98 -19.04 10.98
CA LEU A 168 -32.76 -19.13 10.17
C LEU A 168 -31.70 -18.10 10.59
N LEU A 169 -32.07 -16.85 10.88
CA LEU A 169 -31.13 -15.84 11.36
C LEU A 169 -30.53 -16.23 12.72
N ASN A 170 -31.34 -16.82 13.60
CA ASN A 170 -30.85 -17.35 14.88
C ASN A 170 -29.86 -18.50 14.64
N ALA A 171 -30.12 -19.41 13.69
CA ALA A 171 -29.18 -20.47 13.33
C ALA A 171 -27.86 -19.94 12.72
N MET A 172 -27.93 -18.93 11.84
CA MET A 172 -26.75 -18.25 11.29
C MET A 172 -25.84 -17.67 12.38
N LEU A 173 -26.42 -17.17 13.46
CA LEU A 173 -25.70 -16.53 14.56
C LEU A 173 -25.33 -17.48 15.72
N SER A 174 -25.72 -18.75 15.64
CA SER A 174 -25.47 -19.74 16.68
C SER A 174 -24.06 -20.33 16.59
N THR A 175 -23.56 -20.90 17.69
CA THR A 175 -22.30 -21.63 17.72
C THR A 175 -22.58 -23.13 17.61
N PRO A 176 -22.30 -23.77 16.45
CA PRO A 176 -22.55 -25.19 16.26
C PRO A 176 -21.49 -26.07 16.95
N LEU A 177 -21.81 -27.35 17.14
CA LEU A 177 -20.86 -28.38 17.56
C LEU A 177 -20.25 -29.08 16.33
N ILE A 178 -18.93 -28.93 16.13
CA ILE A 178 -18.24 -29.48 14.95
C ILE A 178 -16.93 -30.14 15.39
N TYR A 179 -16.76 -31.41 15.00
CA TYR A 179 -15.60 -32.24 15.36
C TYR A 179 -14.62 -32.44 14.19
N SER A 180 -14.61 -31.51 13.24
CA SER A 180 -13.86 -31.62 11.99
C SER A 180 -12.90 -30.44 11.83
N ASP A 181 -11.64 -30.75 11.53
CA ASP A 181 -10.63 -29.76 11.14
C ASP A 181 -10.85 -29.21 9.72
N SER A 182 -11.77 -29.81 8.95
CA SER A 182 -12.15 -29.38 7.59
C SER A 182 -13.49 -28.63 7.58
N TYR A 183 -13.75 -27.83 8.61
CA TYR A 183 -14.95 -27.00 8.68
C TYR A 183 -14.88 -25.89 7.62
N LEU A 184 -15.82 -25.91 6.68
CA LEU A 184 -15.92 -24.99 5.54
C LEU A 184 -17.23 -24.19 5.66
N ALA A 185 -17.39 -23.43 6.74
CA ALA A 185 -18.37 -22.36 6.77
C ALA A 185 -17.64 -21.05 7.00
N ALA A 186 -18.08 -20.00 6.30
CA ALA A 186 -17.62 -18.66 6.56
C ALA A 186 -18.32 -18.11 7.82
N ASP A 187 -18.14 -16.82 8.06
CA ASP A 187 -18.92 -16.12 9.09
C ASP A 187 -20.42 -16.38 8.97
N PHE A 188 -21.11 -16.32 10.10
CA PHE A 188 -22.56 -16.58 10.20
C PHE A 188 -22.98 -18.00 9.79
N ASN A 189 -22.06 -18.98 9.91
CA ASN A 189 -22.25 -20.35 9.45
C ASN A 189 -22.67 -20.44 7.97
N PHE A 190 -22.30 -19.45 7.16
CA PHE A 190 -22.70 -19.40 5.76
C PHE A 190 -22.02 -20.54 4.98
N PRO A 191 -22.79 -21.47 4.36
CA PRO A 191 -22.22 -22.64 3.68
C PRO A 191 -21.54 -22.28 2.37
N VAL A 192 -20.22 -22.37 2.32
CA VAL A 192 -19.39 -22.18 1.12
C VAL A 192 -18.12 -23.01 1.19
N SER A 193 -17.61 -23.44 0.04
CA SER A 193 -16.32 -24.16 -0.03
C SER A 193 -15.11 -23.23 -0.22
N ASN A 194 -15.35 -21.99 -0.63
CA ASN A 194 -14.32 -21.01 -0.97
C ASN A 194 -14.66 -19.63 -0.36
N PRO A 195 -13.71 -18.93 0.29
CA PRO A 195 -13.91 -17.58 0.82
C PRO A 195 -14.47 -16.58 -0.20
N ASP A 196 -14.07 -16.66 -1.47
CA ASP A 196 -14.56 -15.73 -2.52
C ASP A 196 -16.06 -15.88 -2.79
N PHE A 197 -16.65 -17.06 -2.55
CA PHE A 197 -18.10 -17.23 -2.62
C PHE A 197 -18.81 -16.48 -1.49
N PHE A 198 -18.23 -16.46 -0.28
CA PHE A 198 -18.78 -15.67 0.81
C PHE A 198 -18.61 -14.16 0.57
N SER A 199 -17.46 -13.74 0.05
CA SER A 199 -17.23 -12.36 -0.39
C SER A 199 -18.25 -11.93 -1.45
N LEU A 200 -18.55 -12.80 -2.43
CA LEU A 200 -19.60 -12.56 -3.41
C LEU A 200 -20.99 -12.47 -2.78
N ALA A 201 -21.31 -13.35 -1.83
CA ALA A 201 -22.58 -13.30 -1.09
C ALA A 201 -22.75 -11.96 -0.36
N LEU A 202 -21.68 -11.45 0.26
CA LEU A 202 -21.69 -10.11 0.87
C LEU A 202 -21.90 -9.01 -0.17
N LEU A 203 -21.17 -9.05 -1.30
CA LEU A 203 -21.31 -8.07 -2.39
C LEU A 203 -22.71 -8.02 -2.98
N LEU A 204 -23.39 -9.16 -3.09
CA LEU A 204 -24.78 -9.25 -3.57
C LEU A 204 -25.80 -8.61 -2.61
N THR A 205 -25.40 -8.31 -1.37
CA THR A 205 -26.28 -7.78 -0.32
C THR A 205 -26.02 -6.31 0.02
N VAL A 206 -25.07 -5.68 -0.66
CA VAL A 206 -24.73 -4.26 -0.51
C VAL A 206 -25.03 -3.49 -1.79
N PRO A 207 -25.21 -2.15 -1.73
CA PRO A 207 -25.33 -1.33 -2.93
C PRO A 207 -24.12 -1.45 -3.87
N ASP A 208 -24.35 -1.32 -5.18
CA ASP A 208 -23.29 -1.34 -6.21
C ASP A 208 -22.15 -0.34 -5.95
N ASP A 209 -22.47 0.79 -5.33
CA ASP A 209 -21.57 1.89 -4.98
C ASP A 209 -20.98 1.79 -3.57
N ALA A 210 -21.31 0.74 -2.80
CA ALA A 210 -20.69 0.48 -1.51
C ALA A 210 -19.17 0.32 -1.66
N ILE A 211 -18.43 0.78 -0.66
CA ILE A 211 -16.96 0.84 -0.73
C ILE A 211 -16.37 -0.50 -0.25
N CYS A 212 -15.50 -1.08 -1.07
CA CYS A 212 -14.57 -2.13 -0.68
C CYS A 212 -13.21 -1.50 -0.40
N GLU A 213 -12.59 -1.88 0.72
CA GLU A 213 -11.29 -1.36 1.16
C GLU A 213 -10.29 -2.49 1.38
N LEU A 214 -9.03 -2.25 1.03
CA LEU A 214 -7.88 -2.95 1.60
C LEU A 214 -7.08 -1.91 2.38
N ASP A 215 -7.10 -2.02 3.71
CA ASP A 215 -6.43 -1.10 4.62
C ASP A 215 -5.02 -1.62 4.92
N LEU A 216 -3.99 -0.89 4.48
CA LEU A 216 -2.58 -1.24 4.66
C LEU A 216 -1.89 -0.33 5.68
N THR A 217 -2.64 0.55 6.34
CA THR A 217 -2.11 1.67 7.14
C THR A 217 -1.12 1.18 8.20
N GLU A 218 -1.45 0.15 8.99
CA GLU A 218 -0.53 -0.33 10.04
C GLU A 218 0.72 -1.00 9.47
N LEU A 219 0.62 -1.70 8.34
CA LEU A 219 1.78 -2.33 7.70
C LEU A 219 2.73 -1.27 7.13
N ILE A 220 2.20 -0.19 6.59
CA ILE A 220 2.97 0.94 6.07
C ILE A 220 3.64 1.71 7.21
N VAL A 221 2.90 2.01 8.28
CA VAL A 221 3.47 2.66 9.49
C VAL A 221 4.56 1.80 10.14
N ALA A 222 4.46 0.48 10.04
CA ALA A 222 5.48 -0.45 10.48
C ALA A 222 6.62 -0.68 9.48
N GLU A 223 6.69 0.12 8.40
CA GLU A 223 7.72 0.09 7.36
C GLU A 223 7.82 -1.24 6.60
N TYR A 224 6.74 -2.04 6.60
CA TYR A 224 6.69 -3.28 5.81
C TYR A 224 6.33 -3.03 4.35
N LEU A 225 5.62 -1.94 4.05
CA LEU A 225 5.12 -1.57 2.73
C LEU A 225 5.41 -0.10 2.43
N ASP A 226 5.41 0.27 1.14
CA ASP A 226 5.57 1.64 0.67
C ASP A 226 4.32 2.50 0.96
N ASP A 227 4.52 3.75 1.39
CA ASP A 227 3.48 4.70 1.82
C ASP A 227 2.77 5.44 0.66
N PHE A 228 2.88 4.94 -0.57
CA PHE A 228 2.30 5.60 -1.76
C PHE A 228 2.67 7.09 -1.82
N THR A 229 3.91 7.41 -1.45
CA THR A 229 4.40 8.79 -1.38
C THR A 229 4.32 9.48 -2.74
N ASP A 230 4.36 8.70 -3.82
CA ASP A 230 4.08 9.13 -5.19
C ASP A 230 2.71 9.83 -5.32
N LEU A 231 1.65 9.33 -4.68
CA LEU A 231 0.33 9.96 -4.72
C LEU A 231 0.33 11.34 -4.04
N ALA A 232 1.03 11.48 -2.91
CA ALA A 232 1.16 12.76 -2.22
C ALA A 232 1.94 13.78 -3.06
N GLU A 233 3.04 13.33 -3.68
CA GLU A 233 3.86 14.18 -4.56
C GLU A 233 3.10 14.63 -5.81
N ILE A 234 2.31 13.74 -6.43
CA ILE A 234 1.44 14.07 -7.56
C ILE A 234 0.39 15.11 -7.14
N ALA A 235 -0.28 14.91 -5.99
CA ALA A 235 -1.30 15.83 -5.50
C ALA A 235 -0.72 17.23 -5.19
N LEU A 236 0.50 17.29 -4.66
CA LEU A 236 1.21 18.55 -4.38
C LEU A 236 1.88 19.16 -5.62
N SER A 237 1.93 18.43 -6.74
CA SER A 237 2.68 18.80 -7.95
C SER A 237 4.15 19.15 -7.64
N GLU A 238 4.74 18.47 -6.66
CA GLU A 238 6.13 18.67 -6.23
C GLU A 238 6.63 17.39 -5.57
N THR A 239 7.78 16.89 -6.00
CA THR A 239 8.43 15.74 -5.34
C THR A 239 9.11 16.16 -4.03
N SER A 240 9.26 15.23 -3.09
CA SER A 240 9.92 15.47 -1.81
C SER A 240 11.38 15.97 -1.98
N PRO A 241 12.19 15.39 -2.89
CA PRO A 241 13.51 15.95 -3.20
C PRO A 241 13.46 17.39 -3.75
N CYS A 242 12.48 17.73 -4.59
CA CYS A 242 12.35 19.10 -5.12
C CYS A 242 12.00 20.09 -4.02
N LYS A 243 11.04 19.74 -3.16
CA LYS A 243 10.68 20.53 -1.98
C LYS A 243 11.89 20.79 -1.09
N ALA A 244 12.64 19.75 -0.73
CA ALA A 244 13.83 19.87 0.11
C ALA A 244 14.92 20.76 -0.52
N CYS A 245 15.13 20.64 -1.84
CA CYS A 245 16.04 21.52 -2.57
C CYS A 245 15.57 22.98 -2.54
N ARG A 246 14.28 23.23 -2.79
CA ARG A 246 13.69 24.57 -2.77
C ARG A 246 13.81 25.24 -1.40
N GLU A 247 13.55 24.50 -0.32
CA GLU A 247 13.71 24.96 1.06
C GLU A 247 15.17 25.30 1.36
N SER A 248 16.11 24.41 1.02
CA SER A 248 17.55 24.67 1.19
C SER A 248 18.02 25.90 0.41
N LEU A 249 17.55 26.11 -0.82
CA LEU A 249 17.87 27.30 -1.62
C LEU A 249 17.31 28.59 -0.99
N ALA A 250 16.14 28.51 -0.35
CA ALA A 250 15.56 29.65 0.37
C ALA A 250 16.42 30.02 1.58
N GLU A 251 16.74 29.06 2.45
CA GLU A 251 17.61 29.24 3.62
C GLU A 251 18.99 29.80 3.23
N LEU A 252 19.61 29.25 2.19
CA LEU A 252 20.92 29.72 1.71
C LEU A 252 20.87 31.14 1.15
N SER A 253 19.73 31.56 0.59
CA SER A 253 19.54 32.94 0.13
C SER A 253 19.38 33.90 1.30
N GLU A 254 18.63 33.50 2.33
CA GLU A 254 18.47 34.29 3.55
C GLU A 254 19.81 34.45 4.26
N LEU A 255 20.56 33.35 4.40
CA LEU A 255 21.90 33.35 4.98
C LEU A 255 22.85 34.29 4.22
N ALA A 256 22.85 34.25 2.89
CA ALA A 256 23.65 35.16 2.07
C ALA A 256 23.26 36.64 2.27
N GLY A 257 21.99 36.90 2.60
CA GLY A 257 21.45 38.23 2.88
C GLY A 257 21.84 38.80 4.25
N VAL A 258 22.30 37.97 5.20
CA VAL A 258 22.71 38.41 6.54
C VAL A 258 23.89 39.38 6.48
N GLU A 259 24.90 39.08 5.64
CA GLU A 259 26.05 39.94 5.43
C GLU A 259 26.43 40.00 3.95
N PRO A 260 25.74 40.83 3.14
CA PRO A 260 25.90 40.86 1.69
C PRO A 260 27.31 41.24 1.21
N SER A 261 28.08 41.96 2.04
CA SER A 261 29.47 42.36 1.76
C SER A 261 30.50 41.26 2.06
N ASN A 262 30.10 40.18 2.73
CA ASN A 262 31.03 39.12 3.12
C ASN A 262 31.27 38.14 1.96
N SER A 263 32.32 38.40 1.18
CA SER A 263 32.69 37.58 0.02
C SER A 263 32.93 36.08 0.32
N THR A 264 33.33 35.73 1.54
CA THR A 264 33.50 34.33 1.94
C THR A 264 32.15 33.67 2.14
N LEU A 265 31.22 34.35 2.82
CA LEU A 265 29.85 33.88 2.98
C LEU A 265 29.15 33.69 1.62
N GLN A 266 29.28 34.68 0.71
CA GLN A 266 28.70 34.57 -0.63
C GLN A 266 29.24 33.34 -1.39
N ARG A 267 30.56 33.09 -1.35
CA ARG A 267 31.16 31.90 -1.98
C ARG A 267 30.67 30.60 -1.35
N MET A 268 30.54 30.54 -0.02
CA MET A 268 30.03 29.36 0.68
C MET A 268 28.56 29.10 0.29
N CYS A 269 27.69 30.11 0.33
CA CYS A 269 26.30 29.98 -0.09
C CYS A 269 26.19 29.54 -1.56
N TYR A 270 26.99 30.13 -2.47
CA TYR A 270 27.01 29.75 -3.88
C TYR A 270 27.37 28.27 -4.07
N ALA A 271 28.43 27.80 -3.41
CA ALA A 271 28.85 26.41 -3.49
C ALA A 271 27.77 25.47 -2.90
N SER A 272 27.17 25.83 -1.76
CA SER A 272 26.10 25.05 -1.13
C SER A 272 24.83 24.98 -1.97
N MET A 273 24.48 26.03 -2.73
CA MET A 273 23.33 26.00 -3.64
C MET A 273 23.53 24.97 -4.76
N ILE A 274 24.75 24.89 -5.32
CA ILE A 274 25.10 23.85 -6.28
C ILE A 274 25.03 22.47 -5.62
N THR A 275 25.50 22.30 -4.38
CA THR A 275 25.36 21.05 -3.64
C THR A 275 23.89 20.65 -3.45
N ALA A 276 23.00 21.58 -3.09
CA ALA A 276 21.56 21.30 -2.96
C ALA A 276 20.95 20.79 -4.27
N MET A 277 21.36 21.36 -5.41
CA MET A 277 20.96 20.86 -6.73
C MET A 277 21.56 19.49 -7.04
N GLU A 278 22.83 19.25 -6.71
CA GLU A 278 23.47 17.93 -6.88
C GLU A 278 22.73 16.84 -6.08
N THR A 279 22.36 17.15 -4.83
CA THR A 279 21.58 16.26 -3.97
C THR A 279 20.22 15.96 -4.57
N TYR A 280 19.48 16.97 -5.05
CA TYR A 280 18.21 16.77 -5.75
C TYR A 280 18.34 15.79 -6.93
N LEU A 281 19.33 16.00 -7.81
CA LEU A 281 19.54 15.13 -8.96
C LEU A 281 19.86 13.69 -8.56
N GLY A 282 20.70 13.52 -7.53
CA GLY A 282 21.07 12.20 -7.01
C GLY A 282 19.90 11.48 -6.36
N ASP A 283 19.12 12.18 -5.54
CA ASP A 283 17.99 11.62 -4.82
C ASP A 283 16.88 11.20 -5.79
N ILE A 284 16.54 12.02 -6.79
CA ILE A 284 15.56 11.68 -7.83
C ILE A 284 15.99 10.42 -8.57
N ILE A 285 17.20 10.40 -9.13
CA ILE A 285 17.60 9.26 -9.97
C ILE A 285 17.72 7.98 -9.16
N LYS A 286 18.20 8.07 -7.92
CA LYS A 286 18.31 6.93 -7.02
C LYS A 286 16.94 6.41 -6.64
N ARG A 287 16.01 7.29 -6.25
CA ARG A 287 14.63 6.91 -5.93
C ARG A 287 14.00 6.20 -7.13
N GLU A 288 13.93 6.87 -8.28
CA GLU A 288 13.25 6.35 -9.47
C GLU A 288 13.81 4.99 -9.92
N ILE A 289 15.14 4.83 -9.93
CA ILE A 289 15.76 3.55 -10.32
C ILE A 289 15.47 2.45 -9.30
N MET A 290 15.55 2.76 -7.99
CA MET A 290 15.43 1.73 -6.95
C MET A 290 13.97 1.32 -6.67
N THR A 291 12.99 2.18 -6.97
CA THR A 291 11.56 1.89 -6.74
C THR A 291 10.84 1.36 -7.97
N ARG A 292 11.39 1.55 -9.18
CA ARG A 292 10.71 1.16 -10.44
C ARG A 292 11.55 0.11 -11.19
N PRO A 293 11.16 -1.18 -11.16
CA PRO A 293 11.92 -2.27 -11.79
C PRO A 293 12.26 -2.02 -13.27
N ALA A 294 11.35 -1.43 -14.04
CA ALA A 294 11.58 -1.10 -15.45
C ALA A 294 12.69 -0.06 -15.64
N LEU A 295 12.84 0.89 -14.70
CA LEU A 295 13.92 1.88 -14.73
C LEU A 295 15.24 1.27 -14.28
N MET A 296 15.22 0.34 -13.31
CA MET A 296 16.41 -0.44 -12.95
C MET A 296 16.94 -1.25 -14.13
N GLU A 297 16.07 -1.98 -14.82
CA GLU A 297 16.45 -2.74 -16.02
C GLU A 297 17.06 -1.83 -17.09
N ARG A 298 16.42 -0.67 -17.34
CA ARG A 298 16.91 0.31 -18.30
C ARG A 298 18.27 0.87 -17.90
N PHE A 299 18.49 1.20 -16.63
CA PHE A 299 19.78 1.67 -16.14
C PHE A 299 20.88 0.62 -16.32
N VAL A 300 20.64 -0.63 -15.92
CA VAL A 300 21.60 -1.74 -16.09
C VAL A 300 21.90 -2.00 -17.56
N THR A 301 20.95 -1.78 -18.45
CA THR A 301 21.12 -2.00 -19.90
C THR A 301 21.85 -0.84 -20.59
N THR A 302 21.71 0.40 -20.10
CA THR A 302 22.21 1.62 -20.77
C THR A 302 23.47 2.21 -20.14
N TYR A 303 23.78 1.90 -18.88
CA TYR A 303 24.95 2.42 -18.19
C TYR A 303 26.18 1.56 -18.50
N GLU A 304 27.20 2.18 -19.07
CA GLU A 304 28.40 1.55 -19.67
C GLU A 304 29.02 0.46 -18.77
N GLU A 305 29.19 0.75 -17.47
CA GLU A 305 29.77 -0.17 -16.49
C GLU A 305 29.03 -1.51 -16.38
N TYR A 306 27.71 -1.49 -16.62
CA TYR A 306 26.86 -2.67 -16.57
C TYR A 306 26.69 -3.33 -17.93
N SER A 307 26.46 -2.53 -18.98
CA SER A 307 26.21 -3.04 -20.33
C SER A 307 27.38 -3.86 -20.89
N GLU A 308 28.60 -3.58 -20.42
CA GLU A 308 29.80 -4.30 -20.84
C GLU A 308 30.16 -5.50 -19.94
N MET A 309 29.49 -5.66 -18.80
CA MET A 309 29.79 -6.69 -17.82
C MET A 309 29.40 -8.08 -18.32
N LYS A 310 30.34 -9.04 -18.30
CA LYS A 310 30.12 -10.42 -18.74
C LYS A 310 30.32 -11.42 -17.61
N PHE A 311 29.47 -12.44 -17.54
CA PHE A 311 29.58 -13.55 -16.60
C PHE A 311 29.04 -14.86 -17.20
N PRO A 312 29.49 -16.04 -16.73
CA PRO A 312 28.89 -17.32 -17.11
C PRO A 312 27.42 -17.40 -16.68
N LEU A 313 26.56 -17.99 -17.51
CA LEU A 313 25.12 -18.12 -17.20
C LEU A 313 24.86 -18.85 -15.87
N SER A 314 25.73 -19.78 -15.48
CA SER A 314 25.66 -20.46 -14.17
C SER A 314 25.68 -19.50 -12.97
N ASN A 315 26.16 -18.27 -13.13
CA ASN A 315 26.22 -17.27 -12.08
C ASN A 315 24.98 -16.35 -12.02
N ILE A 316 23.97 -16.54 -12.89
CA ILE A 316 22.84 -15.61 -13.03
C ILE A 316 22.13 -15.33 -11.71
N HIS A 317 21.76 -16.36 -10.95
CA HIS A 317 21.09 -16.19 -9.66
C HIS A 317 21.97 -15.47 -8.61
N SER A 318 23.29 -15.65 -8.68
CA SER A 318 24.23 -14.94 -7.80
C SER A 318 24.34 -13.46 -8.15
N GLN A 319 24.29 -13.11 -9.45
CA GLN A 319 24.28 -11.72 -9.90
C GLN A 319 22.95 -11.04 -9.56
N LEU A 320 21.81 -11.70 -9.81
CA LEU A 320 20.48 -11.17 -9.49
C LEU A 320 20.36 -10.83 -8.00
N ARG A 321 20.81 -11.71 -7.09
CA ARG A 321 20.80 -11.44 -5.64
C ARG A 321 21.67 -10.25 -5.21
N LYS A 322 22.63 -9.82 -6.03
CA LYS A 322 23.56 -8.72 -5.72
C LYS A 322 23.22 -7.44 -6.48
N LEU A 323 22.28 -7.49 -7.41
CA LEU A 323 22.03 -6.41 -8.36
C LEU A 323 21.62 -5.12 -7.65
N ASP A 324 20.61 -5.17 -6.79
CA ASP A 324 20.09 -4.00 -6.08
C ASP A 324 21.18 -3.29 -5.27
N LYS A 325 22.00 -4.06 -4.55
CA LYS A 325 23.11 -3.51 -3.78
C LYS A 325 24.14 -2.86 -4.70
N ARG A 326 24.51 -3.52 -5.80
CA ARG A 326 25.51 -2.99 -6.73
C ARG A 326 25.01 -1.70 -7.40
N VAL A 327 23.77 -1.69 -7.88
CA VAL A 327 23.13 -0.50 -8.46
C VAL A 327 23.14 0.65 -7.47
N ARG A 328 22.74 0.39 -6.22
CA ARG A 328 22.78 1.39 -5.14
C ARG A 328 24.19 1.94 -4.90
N ASP A 329 25.18 1.06 -4.75
CA ASP A 329 26.58 1.44 -4.54
C ASP A 329 27.13 2.28 -5.73
N THR A 330 26.76 1.93 -6.97
CA THR A 330 27.13 2.72 -8.15
C THR A 330 26.49 4.09 -8.13
N LEU A 331 25.19 4.20 -7.88
CA LEU A 331 24.47 5.48 -7.83
C LEU A 331 25.04 6.40 -6.75
N ASP A 332 25.36 5.86 -5.57
CA ASP A 332 25.99 6.60 -4.46
C ASP A 332 27.39 7.11 -4.81
N GLY A 333 28.07 6.46 -5.76
CA GLY A 333 29.38 6.89 -6.28
C GLY A 333 29.31 7.93 -7.41
N ILE A 334 28.13 8.26 -7.94
CA ILE A 334 28.01 9.21 -9.05
C ILE A 334 28.12 10.65 -8.54
N ALA A 335 29.09 11.38 -9.07
CA ALA A 335 29.26 12.80 -8.84
C ALA A 335 28.31 13.63 -9.73
N PHE A 336 27.15 14.03 -9.20
CA PHE A 336 26.12 14.75 -9.97
C PHE A 336 26.48 16.20 -10.35
N HIS A 337 27.55 16.80 -9.80
CA HIS A 337 28.10 18.05 -10.40
C HIS A 337 28.64 17.83 -11.81
N ASN A 338 28.95 16.60 -12.23
CA ASN A 338 29.16 16.32 -13.65
C ASN A 338 27.82 16.32 -14.38
N LEU A 339 27.31 17.52 -14.67
CA LEU A 339 26.00 17.72 -15.28
C LEU A 339 25.86 17.07 -16.65
N ALA A 340 26.95 16.89 -17.41
CA ALA A 340 26.90 16.18 -18.68
C ALA A 340 26.55 14.70 -18.47
N LYS A 341 27.21 14.05 -17.49
CA LYS A 341 26.89 12.68 -17.10
C LYS A 341 25.48 12.58 -16.49
N ALA A 342 25.10 13.53 -15.63
CA ALA A 342 23.74 13.57 -15.09
C ALA A 342 22.69 13.66 -16.23
N LYS A 343 22.87 14.57 -17.19
CA LYS A 343 21.98 14.73 -18.35
C LYS A 343 21.84 13.44 -19.14
N GLU A 344 22.93 12.72 -19.36
CA GLU A 344 22.91 11.45 -20.08
C GLU A 344 22.08 10.39 -19.35
N ILE A 345 22.28 10.23 -18.03
CA ILE A 345 21.54 9.22 -17.25
C ILE A 345 20.06 9.60 -17.17
N PHE A 346 19.72 10.87 -16.88
CA PHE A 346 18.33 11.34 -16.83
C PHE A 346 17.60 11.10 -18.16
N ARG A 347 18.25 11.39 -19.29
CA ARG A 347 17.66 11.13 -20.61
C ARG A 347 17.52 9.65 -20.91
N ASN A 348 18.58 8.88 -20.73
CA ASN A 348 18.63 7.48 -21.17
C ASN A 348 17.77 6.57 -20.26
N VAL A 349 17.66 6.91 -18.97
CA VAL A 349 16.92 6.11 -17.97
C VAL A 349 15.54 6.69 -17.71
N LEU A 350 15.44 7.95 -17.27
CA LEU A 350 14.17 8.55 -16.86
C LEU A 350 13.37 9.15 -18.03
N ILE A 351 13.96 9.25 -19.22
CA ILE A 351 13.37 9.97 -20.38
C ILE A 351 13.11 11.45 -20.03
N VAL A 352 13.95 12.01 -19.16
CA VAL A 352 13.86 13.41 -18.74
C VAL A 352 14.89 14.24 -19.51
N GLU A 353 14.43 15.33 -20.11
CA GLU A 353 15.29 16.26 -20.83
C GLU A 353 15.64 17.49 -19.99
N PHE A 354 16.89 17.91 -20.09
CA PHE A 354 17.39 19.11 -19.42
C PHE A 354 17.28 20.33 -20.33
N ASP A 355 16.61 21.39 -19.87
CA ASP A 355 16.52 22.66 -20.59
C ASP A 355 17.91 23.21 -20.93
N ASN A 356 18.20 23.38 -22.22
CA ASN A 356 19.52 23.77 -22.69
C ASN A 356 19.96 25.15 -22.17
N SER A 357 19.01 26.06 -21.96
CA SER A 357 19.32 27.42 -21.50
C SER A 357 19.81 27.44 -20.05
N SER A 358 19.14 26.68 -19.19
CA SER A 358 19.48 26.52 -17.77
C SER A 358 20.71 25.65 -17.61
N PHE A 359 20.81 24.55 -18.37
CA PHE A 359 21.95 23.64 -18.38
C PHE A 359 23.28 24.37 -18.67
N SER A 360 23.33 25.23 -19.70
CA SER A 360 24.56 25.96 -20.04
C SER A 360 25.01 26.92 -18.92
N LYS A 361 24.06 27.58 -18.25
CA LYS A 361 24.34 28.46 -17.10
C LYS A 361 24.87 27.66 -15.91
N LEU A 362 24.24 26.52 -15.62
CA LEU A 362 24.64 25.65 -14.51
C LEU A 362 26.00 24.99 -14.72
N CYS A 363 26.36 24.59 -15.96
CA CYS A 363 27.71 24.12 -16.25
C CYS A 363 28.78 25.16 -15.92
N LYS A 364 28.52 26.45 -16.17
CA LYS A 364 29.43 27.53 -15.77
C LYS A 364 29.46 27.69 -14.25
N ALA A 365 28.30 27.64 -13.60
CA ALA A 365 28.18 27.76 -12.15
C ALA A 365 28.89 26.63 -11.40
N VAL A 366 28.81 25.39 -11.88
CA VAL A 366 29.60 24.26 -11.37
C VAL A 366 31.10 24.53 -11.49
N GLY A 367 31.54 25.14 -12.60
CA GLY A 367 32.93 25.59 -12.76
C GLY A 367 33.35 26.55 -11.65
N THR A 368 32.52 27.55 -11.35
CA THR A 368 32.74 28.49 -10.24
C THR A 368 32.73 27.79 -8.88
N ARG A 369 31.82 26.85 -8.64
CA ARG A 369 31.80 26.02 -7.43
C ARG A 369 33.10 25.22 -7.27
N ASN A 370 33.65 24.67 -8.36
CA ASN A 370 34.93 23.96 -8.32
C ASN A 370 36.10 24.89 -7.96
N ASP A 371 36.09 26.14 -8.43
CA ASP A 371 37.06 27.16 -8.00
C ASP A 371 36.92 27.46 -6.50
N ILE A 372 35.69 27.57 -6.01
CA ILE A 372 35.42 27.80 -4.59
C ILE A 372 35.94 26.66 -3.72
N VAL A 373 35.54 25.42 -4.01
CA VAL A 373 35.78 24.26 -3.15
C VAL A 373 37.21 23.72 -3.30
N HIS A 374 37.71 23.58 -4.54
CA HIS A 374 39.00 22.92 -4.79
C HIS A 374 40.19 23.88 -4.94
N ARG A 375 39.93 25.19 -5.10
CA ARG A 375 40.96 26.22 -5.25
C ARG A 375 40.84 27.36 -4.24
N ASN A 376 40.09 27.13 -3.15
CA ASN A 376 39.88 28.09 -2.05
C ASN A 376 39.40 29.47 -2.56
N GLY A 377 38.44 29.46 -3.49
CA GLY A 377 37.85 30.66 -4.06
C GLY A 377 38.74 31.41 -5.05
N LYS A 378 39.70 30.73 -5.67
CA LYS A 378 40.54 31.28 -6.76
C LYS A 378 40.33 30.52 -8.06
N ASP A 379 40.34 31.23 -9.18
CA ASP A 379 40.27 30.63 -10.51
C ASP A 379 41.61 29.94 -10.89
N LYS A 380 41.66 29.30 -12.08
CA LYS A 380 42.88 28.68 -12.62
C LYS A 380 44.06 29.65 -12.81
N LYS A 381 43.80 30.95 -12.84
CA LYS A 381 44.80 32.02 -13.00
C LYS A 381 45.22 32.62 -11.66
N GLY A 382 44.63 32.18 -10.55
CA GLY A 382 44.90 32.67 -9.20
C GLY A 382 44.08 33.90 -8.79
N ASN A 383 43.14 34.36 -9.62
CA ASN A 383 42.28 35.50 -9.28
C ASN A 383 41.19 35.08 -8.31
N ILE A 384 40.86 35.94 -7.36
CA ILE A 384 39.77 35.68 -6.40
C ILE A 384 38.42 35.73 -7.14
N VAL A 385 37.62 34.69 -6.96
CA VAL A 385 36.22 34.64 -7.40
C VAL A 385 35.42 35.62 -6.53
N SER A 386 34.95 36.71 -7.12
CA SER A 386 34.10 37.70 -6.46
C SER A 386 32.64 37.42 -6.80
N LEU A 387 31.80 37.29 -5.76
CA LEU A 387 30.37 37.05 -5.89
C LEU A 387 29.61 38.07 -5.04
N SER A 388 28.58 38.64 -5.63
CA SER A 388 27.61 39.51 -4.97
C SER A 388 26.37 38.72 -4.55
N ILE A 389 25.57 39.30 -3.67
CA ILE A 389 24.24 38.76 -3.34
C ILE A 389 23.34 38.62 -4.59
N GLY A 390 23.52 39.48 -5.59
CA GLY A 390 22.82 39.38 -6.87
C GLY A 390 23.19 38.11 -7.64
N ASP A 391 24.45 37.67 -7.57
CA ASP A 391 24.89 36.42 -8.19
C ASP A 391 24.28 35.19 -7.49
N ILE A 392 24.10 35.26 -6.17
CA ILE A 392 23.41 34.22 -5.38
C ILE A 392 21.94 34.12 -5.78
N GLN A 393 21.24 35.26 -5.84
CA GLN A 393 19.84 35.31 -6.26
C GLN A 393 19.65 34.83 -7.70
N ALA A 394 20.56 35.21 -8.61
CA ALA A 394 20.56 34.75 -9.98
C ALA A 394 20.79 33.23 -10.08
N LEU A 395 21.75 32.69 -9.31
CA LEU A 395 22.00 31.25 -9.27
C LEU A 395 20.76 30.49 -8.76
N ARG A 396 20.17 30.95 -7.66
CA ARG A 396 18.92 30.36 -7.12
C ARG A 396 17.83 30.31 -8.18
N GLY A 397 17.59 31.42 -8.90
CA GLY A 397 16.56 31.46 -9.94
C GLY A 397 16.81 30.44 -11.06
N VAL A 398 18.08 30.28 -11.48
CA VAL A 398 18.44 29.28 -12.50
C VAL A 398 18.27 27.86 -11.98
N ILE A 399 18.66 27.57 -10.72
CA ILE A 399 18.49 26.23 -10.13
C ILE A 399 17.00 25.91 -9.98
N LEU A 400 16.19 26.82 -9.43
CA LEU A 400 14.75 26.61 -9.27
C LEU A 400 14.07 26.29 -10.60
N GLN A 401 14.33 27.07 -11.65
CA GLN A 401 13.79 26.79 -12.97
C GLN A 401 14.21 25.41 -13.50
N PHE A 402 15.48 25.04 -13.26
CA PHE A 402 16.03 23.78 -13.72
C PHE A 402 15.40 22.58 -13.01
N ILE A 403 15.34 22.61 -11.67
CA ILE A 403 14.76 21.51 -10.89
C ILE A 403 13.26 21.40 -11.14
N SER A 404 12.50 22.51 -11.21
CA SER A 404 11.06 22.44 -11.49
C SER A 404 10.74 21.83 -12.85
N ASN A 405 11.57 22.09 -13.88
CA ASN A 405 11.39 21.47 -15.19
C ASN A 405 11.65 19.96 -15.18
N ILE A 406 12.63 19.51 -14.39
CA ILE A 406 12.91 18.08 -14.20
C ILE A 406 11.77 17.44 -13.40
N ASP A 407 11.36 18.08 -12.32
CA ASP A 407 10.36 17.59 -11.39
C ASP A 407 9.02 17.34 -12.07
N GLN A 408 8.59 18.29 -12.91
CA GLN A 408 7.37 18.12 -13.68
C GLN A 408 7.41 16.88 -14.58
N GLN A 409 8.52 16.64 -15.27
CA GLN A 409 8.66 15.45 -16.13
C GLN A 409 8.67 14.15 -15.31
N VAL A 410 9.25 14.18 -14.11
CA VAL A 410 9.23 13.03 -13.18
C VAL A 410 7.81 12.77 -12.70
N LEU A 411 7.08 13.80 -12.27
CA LEU A 411 5.69 13.72 -11.84
C LEU A 411 4.76 13.21 -12.94
N ASP A 412 4.94 13.68 -14.19
CA ASP A 412 4.20 13.18 -15.35
C ASP A 412 4.42 11.66 -15.53
N GLY A 413 5.66 11.20 -15.34
CA GLY A 413 6.03 9.79 -15.41
C GLY A 413 5.52 8.94 -14.23
N LEU A 414 5.31 9.54 -13.05
CA LEU A 414 4.67 8.89 -11.90
C LEU A 414 3.15 8.78 -12.11
N ALA A 415 2.52 9.86 -12.57
CA ALA A 415 1.08 9.90 -12.87
C ALA A 415 0.70 8.90 -13.97
N ALA A 416 1.52 8.77 -15.02
CA ALA A 416 1.32 7.76 -16.05
C ALA A 416 1.37 6.32 -15.49
N ALA A 417 2.33 6.04 -14.60
CA ALA A 417 2.44 4.72 -13.96
C ALA A 417 1.26 4.41 -13.03
N CYS A 418 0.66 5.43 -12.40
CA CYS A 418 -0.55 5.27 -11.58
C CYS A 418 -1.79 4.94 -12.44
N ALA A 419 -1.80 5.34 -13.71
CA ALA A 419 -2.92 5.16 -14.62
C ALA A 419 -2.84 3.87 -15.46
N GLU A 420 -1.67 3.23 -15.54
CA GLU A 420 -1.48 1.97 -16.24
C GLU A 420 -1.87 0.79 -15.34
N ASP A 421 -2.98 0.13 -15.67
CA ASP A 421 -3.51 -1.10 -15.03
C ASP A 421 -3.97 -2.17 -16.02
#